data_AF-A0A3P7S2S3-F1
#
_entry.id   AF-A0A3P7S2S3-F1
#
_cell.length_a   1.000
_cell.length_b   1.000
_cell.length_c   1.000
_cell.angle_alpha   90.00
_cell.angle_beta   90.00
_cell.angle_gamma   90.00
#
_symmetry.space_group_name_H-M   'P 1'
#
loop_
_entity.id
_entity.type
_entity.pdbx_description
1 polymer ?
#
loop_
_entity_poly.entity_id
_entity_poly.type
_entity_poly.pdbx_seq_one_letter_code
_entity_poly.pdbx_strand_id
1 'polypeptide(L)'
;MRILDLDLDFFLDSKANGINLTSGLRLESEYYKPDSKEAVREFLTTKCGLNSNSKVNGCLYTHHDEVFYDIRSKIESGIITEPFDIDHIDAHADLGLGDCTHVYVMTELIHEIPSQRLYPRESEINPGNFLLYLVISRWVANLTYVYHPDTYHMDFPHSLFRGGVGASCILEVKKYSKGTDVTNRKNEPVGIDEPIIINSVSRVDFNAAGAYDFVYLTQSPEFTPIESDELISVFEEFIVFESRTE
;
A
#
# COMPACT_ATOMS: atom_id res chain seq x y z
N MET A 1 -7.16 -14.13 7.24
CA MET A 1 -7.26 -12.85 7.97
C MET A 1 -7.49 -11.75 6.95
N ARG A 2 -8.09 -10.63 7.35
CA ARG A 2 -8.32 -9.47 6.50
C ARG A 2 -7.74 -8.21 7.15
N ILE A 3 -6.88 -7.52 6.43
CA ILE A 3 -6.22 -6.29 6.84
C ILE A 3 -6.80 -5.13 6.04
N LEU A 4 -7.07 -4.02 6.73
CA LEU A 4 -7.35 -2.74 6.10
C LEU A 4 -6.12 -1.86 6.22
N ASP A 5 -5.62 -1.36 5.11
CA ASP A 5 -4.50 -0.42 5.06
C ASP A 5 -4.99 0.92 4.48
N LEU A 6 -4.78 2.00 5.22
CA LEU A 6 -5.31 3.33 4.92
C LEU A 6 -4.17 4.35 4.93
N ASP A 7 -4.10 5.20 3.91
CA ASP A 7 -3.28 6.40 3.93
C ASP A 7 -4.17 7.66 3.98
N LEU A 8 -3.68 8.70 4.68
CA LEU A 8 -4.36 9.98 4.77
C LEU A 8 -4.41 10.71 3.42
N ASP A 9 -3.46 10.49 2.52
CA ASP A 9 -3.43 11.15 1.22
C ASP A 9 -4.61 10.78 0.30
N PHE A 10 -5.24 9.63 0.55
CA PHE A 10 -6.47 9.20 -0.11
C PHE A 10 -7.67 10.10 0.20
N PHE A 11 -7.62 10.81 1.33
CA PHE A 11 -8.67 11.69 1.79
C PHE A 11 -8.40 13.16 1.44
N LEU A 12 -7.68 13.40 0.35
CA LEU A 12 -7.50 14.73 -0.23
C LEU A 12 -8.46 14.95 -1.40
N ASP A 13 -8.62 16.20 -1.83
CA ASP A 13 -9.41 16.55 -3.01
C ASP A 13 -8.67 16.32 -4.34
N SER A 14 -7.34 16.23 -4.29
CA SER A 14 -6.46 16.06 -5.45
C SER A 14 -5.30 15.13 -5.10
N LYS A 15 -4.85 14.34 -6.09
CA LYS A 15 -3.70 13.44 -5.90
C LYS A 15 -2.38 14.20 -6.07
N ALA A 16 -1.52 14.14 -5.05
CA ALA A 16 -0.16 14.65 -5.12
C ALA A 16 0.72 13.81 -6.07
N ASN A 17 1.52 14.44 -6.92
CA ASN A 17 2.41 13.74 -7.85
C ASN A 17 3.76 14.46 -7.95
N GLY A 18 4.84 13.70 -8.14
CA GLY A 18 6.18 14.27 -8.38
C GLY A 18 6.73 15.07 -7.20
N ILE A 19 6.37 14.67 -5.98
CA ILE A 19 6.77 15.35 -4.75
C ILE A 19 8.28 15.18 -4.51
N ASN A 20 8.92 16.24 -4.03
CA ASN A 20 10.31 16.18 -3.60
C ASN A 20 10.40 15.62 -2.17
N LEU A 21 10.53 14.30 -2.06
CA LEU A 21 10.64 13.57 -0.80
C LEU A 21 11.85 13.99 0.06
N THR A 22 12.88 14.61 -0.52
CA THR A 22 14.04 15.08 0.26
C THR A 22 13.82 16.43 0.93
N SER A 23 12.70 17.10 0.66
CA SER A 23 12.41 18.41 1.26
C SER A 23 11.99 18.30 2.73
N GLY A 24 11.40 17.17 3.13
CA GLY A 24 10.77 16.99 4.45
C GLY A 24 9.62 17.96 4.71
N LEU A 25 9.11 18.60 3.67
CA LEU A 25 8.01 19.56 3.75
C LEU A 25 6.68 18.86 3.47
N ARG A 26 5.67 19.24 4.24
CA ARG A 26 4.28 18.87 3.98
C ARG A 26 3.72 19.63 2.78
N LEU A 27 2.61 19.13 2.24
CA LEU A 27 1.88 19.84 1.18
C LEU A 27 1.20 21.10 1.72
N GLU A 28 0.94 22.04 0.82
CA GLU A 28 0.24 23.28 1.14
C GLU A 28 -1.28 23.08 1.01
N SER A 29 -2.02 23.40 2.06
CA SER A 29 -3.48 23.19 2.14
C SER A 29 -4.31 24.07 1.19
N GLU A 30 -3.68 25.07 0.56
CA GLU A 30 -4.31 25.83 -0.53
C GLU A 30 -4.58 24.96 -1.76
N TYR A 31 -3.72 23.97 -2.03
CA TYR A 31 -3.76 23.13 -3.24
C TYR A 31 -4.24 21.71 -2.98
N TYR A 32 -4.06 21.20 -1.76
CA TYR A 32 -4.45 19.84 -1.37
C TYR A 32 -5.31 19.95 -0.12
N LYS A 33 -6.62 19.72 -0.26
CA LYS A 33 -7.56 19.91 0.84
C LYS A 33 -8.01 18.57 1.39
N PRO A 34 -7.86 18.34 2.70
CA PRO A 34 -8.46 17.18 3.33
C PRO A 34 -9.98 17.20 3.21
N ASP A 35 -10.56 16.02 3.08
CA ASP A 35 -11.99 15.78 3.22
C ASP A 35 -12.49 16.25 4.58
N SER A 36 -13.80 16.49 4.69
CA SER A 36 -14.39 16.77 6.00
C SER A 36 -14.38 15.53 6.88
N LYS A 37 -14.33 15.73 8.20
CA LYS A 37 -14.43 14.64 9.19
C LYS A 37 -15.71 13.81 9.00
N GLU A 38 -16.80 14.44 8.59
CA GLU A 38 -18.06 13.78 8.28
C GLU A 38 -17.94 12.85 7.08
N ALA A 39 -17.29 13.29 5.99
CA ALA A 39 -17.08 12.49 4.79
C ALA A 39 -16.18 11.28 5.06
N VAL A 40 -15.09 11.48 5.83
CA VAL A 40 -14.22 10.37 6.25
C VAL A 40 -14.98 9.38 7.12
N ARG A 41 -15.75 9.85 8.11
CA ARG A 41 -16.56 8.99 8.97
C ARG A 41 -17.60 8.19 8.18
N GLU A 42 -18.25 8.83 7.21
CA GLU A 42 -19.20 8.16 6.31
C GLU A 42 -18.50 7.10 5.48
N PHE A 43 -17.33 7.38 4.92
CA PHE A 43 -16.54 6.42 4.15
C PHE A 43 -16.17 5.20 5.02
N LEU A 44 -15.59 5.42 6.20
CA LEU A 44 -15.21 4.34 7.11
C LEU A 44 -16.40 3.46 7.52
N THR A 45 -17.56 4.08 7.75
CA THR A 45 -18.77 3.34 8.17
C THR A 45 -19.42 2.60 7.00
N THR A 46 -19.58 3.26 5.86
CA THR A 46 -20.43 2.76 4.76
C THR A 46 -19.67 2.01 3.68
N LYS A 47 -18.38 2.36 3.47
CA LYS A 47 -17.52 1.77 2.45
C LYS A 47 -16.58 0.73 3.04
N CYS A 48 -15.99 1.02 4.20
CA CYS A 48 -15.13 0.05 4.88
C CYS A 48 -15.94 -0.89 5.80
N GLY A 49 -17.15 -0.52 6.23
CA GLY A 49 -17.93 -1.34 7.16
C GLY A 49 -17.39 -1.34 8.60
N LEU A 50 -16.64 -0.30 8.99
CA LEU A 50 -16.15 -0.14 10.37
C LEU A 50 -17.29 0.31 11.30
N ASN A 51 -17.18 -0.06 12.57
CA ASN A 51 -18.19 0.25 13.58
C ASN A 51 -17.53 0.82 14.85
N SER A 52 -17.93 2.04 15.23
CA SER A 52 -17.37 2.71 16.41
C SER A 52 -17.71 2.04 17.75
N ASN A 53 -18.76 1.20 17.79
CA ASN A 53 -19.09 0.39 18.97
C ASN A 53 -18.29 -0.92 19.06
N SER A 54 -17.57 -1.28 17.99
CA SER A 54 -16.77 -2.51 17.90
C SER A 54 -15.48 -2.20 17.16
N LYS A 55 -14.61 -1.42 17.82
CA LYS A 55 -13.36 -0.96 17.25
C LYS A 55 -12.43 -2.12 16.90
N VAL A 56 -11.66 -1.95 15.83
CA VAL A 56 -10.65 -2.92 15.39
C VAL A 56 -9.29 -2.53 15.97
N ASN A 57 -8.45 -3.50 16.31
CA ASN A 57 -7.07 -3.21 16.71
C ASN A 57 -6.27 -2.71 15.50
N GLY A 58 -5.34 -1.79 15.72
CA GLY A 58 -4.56 -1.25 14.63
C GLY A 58 -3.33 -0.48 15.05
N CYS A 59 -2.61 0.04 14.06
CA CYS A 59 -1.40 0.83 14.26
C CYS A 59 -1.47 2.14 13.46
N LEU A 60 -0.88 3.19 14.03
CA LEU A 60 -0.71 4.49 13.38
C LEU A 60 0.77 4.71 13.09
N TYR A 61 1.10 4.87 11.80
CA TYR A 61 2.46 5.10 11.31
C TYR A 61 2.61 6.45 10.64
N THR A 62 3.85 6.93 10.62
CA THR A 62 4.18 8.19 9.97
C THR A 62 4.46 7.94 8.49
N HIS A 63 5.24 6.90 8.19
CA HIS A 63 5.61 6.50 6.84
C HIS A 63 5.09 5.10 6.52
N HIS A 64 4.68 4.88 5.27
CA HIS A 64 3.92 3.68 4.90
C HIS A 64 4.74 2.39 4.96
N ASP A 65 6.05 2.47 4.73
CA ASP A 65 6.94 1.32 4.83
C ASP A 65 7.05 0.75 6.24
N GLU A 66 6.70 1.52 7.28
CA GLU A 66 6.60 1.02 8.66
C GLU A 66 5.60 -0.15 8.77
N VAL A 67 4.54 -0.16 7.94
CA VAL A 67 3.54 -1.23 7.87
C VAL A 67 4.18 -2.57 7.50
N PHE A 68 5.15 -2.58 6.57
CA PHE A 68 5.86 -3.81 6.19
C PHE A 68 6.59 -4.43 7.38
N TYR A 69 7.31 -3.61 8.14
CA TYR A 69 8.11 -4.07 9.28
C TYR A 69 7.22 -4.58 10.42
N ASP A 70 6.08 -3.93 10.65
CA ASP A 70 5.12 -4.38 11.64
C ASP A 70 4.43 -5.69 11.26
N ILE A 71 3.96 -5.82 10.01
CA ILE A 71 3.38 -7.07 9.51
C ILE A 71 4.40 -8.21 9.64
N ARG A 72 5.67 -7.97 9.28
CA ARG A 72 6.74 -8.94 9.46
C ARG A 72 6.87 -9.41 10.92
N SER A 73 6.95 -8.46 11.85
CA SER A 73 7.07 -8.75 13.29
C SER A 73 5.85 -9.51 13.82
N LYS A 74 4.65 -9.14 13.37
CA LYS A 74 3.39 -9.81 13.74
C LYS A 74 3.27 -11.22 13.13
N ILE A 75 3.82 -11.47 11.95
CA ILE A 75 3.93 -12.82 11.39
C ILE A 75 4.91 -13.66 12.22
N GLU A 76 6.10 -13.14 12.51
CA GLU A 76 7.13 -13.85 13.29
C GLU A 76 6.67 -14.22 14.70
N SER A 77 5.82 -13.38 15.30
CA SER A 77 5.20 -13.63 16.62
C SER A 77 3.90 -14.44 16.57
N GLY A 78 3.41 -14.80 15.38
CA GLY A 78 2.18 -15.58 15.18
C GLY A 78 0.88 -14.82 15.42
N ILE A 79 0.93 -13.48 15.45
CA ILE A 79 -0.23 -12.59 15.58
C ILE A 79 -0.96 -12.48 14.24
N ILE A 80 -0.23 -12.31 13.14
CA ILE A 80 -0.75 -12.36 11.77
C ILE A 80 -0.42 -13.73 11.18
N THR A 81 -1.37 -14.31 10.46
CA THR A 81 -1.21 -15.57 9.73
C THR A 81 -1.27 -15.31 8.23
N GLU A 82 -0.20 -15.65 7.54
CA GLU A 82 -0.08 -15.62 6.09
C GLU A 82 -0.63 -16.92 5.43
N PRO A 83 -1.21 -16.81 4.22
CA PRO A 83 -1.49 -15.57 3.51
C PRO A 83 -2.79 -14.89 4.00
N PHE A 84 -2.86 -13.57 3.90
CA PHE A 84 -4.00 -12.74 4.31
C PHE A 84 -4.57 -11.91 3.15
N ASP A 85 -5.81 -11.46 3.30
CA ASP A 85 -6.44 -10.51 2.38
C ASP A 85 -6.12 -9.08 2.83
N ILE A 86 -5.85 -8.18 1.88
CA ILE A 86 -5.61 -6.77 2.17
C ILE A 86 -6.44 -5.87 1.25
N ASP A 87 -7.19 -4.95 1.85
CA ASP A 87 -7.76 -3.81 1.15
C ASP A 87 -6.86 -2.60 1.45
N HIS A 88 -6.17 -2.11 0.43
CA HIS A 88 -5.25 -0.98 0.49
C HIS A 88 -5.93 0.25 -0.13
N ILE A 89 -6.14 1.27 0.69
CA ILE A 89 -6.89 2.49 0.37
C ILE A 89 -5.93 3.66 0.41
N ASP A 90 -5.50 4.11 -0.76
CA ASP A 90 -4.36 5.00 -0.92
C ASP A 90 -4.47 5.78 -2.24
N ALA A 91 -3.93 7.01 -2.29
CA ALA A 91 -3.83 7.74 -3.54
C ALA A 91 -2.82 7.12 -4.53
N HIS A 92 -1.84 6.39 -4.04
CA HIS A 92 -0.77 5.69 -4.73
C HIS A 92 -0.95 4.17 -4.63
N ALA A 93 -0.31 3.41 -5.51
CA ALA A 93 -0.46 1.95 -5.51
C ALA A 93 0.59 1.23 -4.65
N ASP A 94 1.65 1.94 -4.28
CA ASP A 94 2.81 1.45 -3.52
C ASP A 94 3.44 0.15 -4.02
N LEU A 95 3.43 0.00 -5.34
CA LEU A 95 4.06 -1.12 -6.04
C LEU A 95 5.43 -0.77 -6.64
N GLY A 96 5.98 0.42 -6.36
CA GLY A 96 7.28 0.87 -6.85
C GLY A 96 7.23 1.63 -8.17
N LEU A 97 6.17 2.40 -8.42
CA LEU A 97 6.19 3.34 -9.53
C LEU A 97 7.09 4.54 -9.18
N GLY A 98 8.00 4.90 -10.08
CA GLY A 98 8.86 6.08 -9.95
C GLY A 98 10.22 5.81 -9.29
N ASP A 99 10.45 4.60 -8.76
CA ASP A 99 11.75 4.19 -8.23
C ASP A 99 12.43 3.09 -9.07
N CYS A 100 13.61 2.65 -8.61
CA CYS A 100 14.39 1.58 -9.25
C CYS A 100 14.23 0.20 -8.58
N THR A 101 13.27 0.03 -7.65
CA THR A 101 13.09 -1.19 -6.86
C THR A 101 12.84 -2.42 -7.74
N HIS A 102 12.15 -2.21 -8.87
CA HIS A 102 11.88 -3.25 -9.85
C HIS A 102 13.16 -3.92 -10.37
N VAL A 103 14.29 -3.21 -10.46
CA VAL A 103 15.57 -3.79 -10.89
C VAL A 103 16.06 -4.80 -9.86
N TYR A 104 16.10 -4.43 -8.58
CA TYR A 104 16.51 -5.31 -7.49
C TYR A 104 15.56 -6.50 -7.36
N VAL A 105 14.25 -6.25 -7.37
CA VAL A 105 13.22 -7.27 -7.26
C VAL A 105 13.38 -8.30 -8.39
N MET A 106 13.47 -7.85 -9.64
CA MET A 106 13.47 -8.71 -10.83
C MET A 106 14.80 -9.44 -11.09
N THR A 107 15.93 -8.90 -10.62
CA THR A 107 17.27 -9.45 -10.89
C THR A 107 17.92 -10.15 -9.71
N GLU A 108 17.44 -9.92 -8.48
CA GLU A 108 18.04 -10.46 -7.26
C GLU A 108 16.97 -11.11 -6.37
N LEU A 109 16.00 -10.35 -5.83
CA LEU A 109 15.17 -10.82 -4.70
C LEU A 109 14.27 -12.03 -5.04
N ILE A 110 13.58 -12.03 -6.18
CA ILE A 110 12.64 -13.11 -6.52
C ILE A 110 13.33 -14.41 -6.97
N HIS A 111 14.67 -14.42 -7.07
CA HIS A 111 15.44 -15.66 -7.23
C HIS A 111 15.51 -16.45 -5.92
N GLU A 112 15.36 -15.79 -4.77
CA GLU A 112 15.26 -16.44 -3.47
C GLU A 112 13.90 -17.12 -3.28
N ILE A 113 13.85 -18.12 -2.39
CA ILE A 113 12.59 -18.73 -1.97
C ILE A 113 11.76 -17.75 -1.13
N PRO A 114 10.41 -17.81 -1.14
CA PRO A 114 9.57 -16.83 -0.45
C PRO A 114 9.93 -16.55 1.01
N SER A 115 10.26 -17.58 1.79
CA SER A 115 10.65 -17.44 3.20
C SER A 115 11.97 -16.69 3.43
N GLN A 116 12.77 -16.45 2.38
CA GLN A 116 13.99 -15.65 2.44
C GLN A 116 13.77 -14.20 1.98
N ARG A 117 12.61 -13.89 1.38
CA ARG A 117 12.28 -12.54 0.88
C ARG A 117 11.84 -11.57 1.97
N LEU A 118 11.63 -12.07 3.20
CA LEU A 118 11.18 -11.32 4.39
C LEU A 118 12.19 -10.23 4.84
N TYR A 119 13.46 -10.40 4.45
CA TYR A 119 14.55 -9.48 4.79
C TYR A 119 15.22 -8.96 3.53
N PRO A 120 14.53 -8.13 2.72
CA PRO A 120 15.17 -7.47 1.60
C PRO A 120 16.22 -6.49 2.11
N ARG A 121 17.07 -5.98 1.21
CA ARG A 121 18.01 -4.91 1.58
C ARG A 121 17.21 -3.71 2.09
N GLU A 122 17.53 -3.21 3.27
CA GLU A 122 16.79 -2.11 3.92
C GLU A 122 16.69 -0.87 3.03
N SER A 123 17.70 -0.60 2.20
CA SER A 123 17.70 0.53 1.27
C SER A 123 16.74 0.40 0.08
N GLU A 124 16.06 -0.74 -0.08
CA GLU A 124 15.20 -1.03 -1.23
C GLU A 124 13.70 -0.93 -0.91
N ILE A 125 13.32 -1.00 0.37
CA ILE A 125 11.95 -0.73 0.81
C ILE A 125 11.81 0.78 1.07
N ASN A 126 10.73 1.35 0.59
CA ASN A 126 10.31 2.72 0.90
C ASN A 126 8.78 2.83 0.83
N PRO A 127 8.18 3.96 1.25
CA PRO A 127 6.72 4.13 1.24
C PRO A 127 6.07 3.82 -0.11
N GLY A 128 6.70 4.20 -1.23
CA GLY A 128 6.14 3.99 -2.57
C GLY A 128 6.25 2.57 -3.11
N ASN A 129 6.78 1.60 -2.35
CA ASN A 129 6.96 0.23 -2.83
C ASN A 129 6.72 -0.90 -1.82
N PHE A 130 6.43 -0.61 -0.55
CA PHE A 130 6.36 -1.62 0.49
C PHE A 130 5.30 -2.72 0.19
N LEU A 131 4.20 -2.36 -0.46
CA LEU A 131 3.14 -3.31 -0.82
C LEU A 131 3.62 -4.35 -1.84
N LEU A 132 4.53 -3.98 -2.75
CA LEU A 132 5.17 -4.94 -3.64
C LEU A 132 5.90 -6.02 -2.83
N TYR A 133 6.57 -5.63 -1.74
CA TYR A 133 7.31 -6.56 -0.88
C TYR A 133 6.39 -7.51 -0.11
N LEU A 134 5.22 -7.05 0.34
CA LEU A 134 4.19 -7.93 0.94
C LEU A 134 3.74 -9.00 -0.06
N VAL A 135 3.51 -8.58 -1.31
CA VAL A 135 3.02 -9.47 -2.38
C VAL A 135 4.08 -10.49 -2.81
N ILE A 136 5.30 -10.06 -3.13
CA ILE A 136 6.36 -10.98 -3.59
C ILE A 136 6.87 -11.89 -2.48
N SER A 137 6.67 -11.53 -1.20
CA SER A 137 6.94 -12.40 -0.03
C SER A 137 5.87 -13.47 0.19
N ARG A 138 4.81 -13.49 -0.64
CA ARG A 138 3.69 -14.45 -0.56
C ARG A 138 2.85 -14.31 0.69
N TRP A 139 2.84 -13.12 1.30
CA TRP A 139 2.00 -12.84 2.47
C TRP A 139 0.56 -12.48 2.08
N VAL A 140 0.35 -12.00 0.87
CA VAL A 140 -0.96 -11.54 0.39
C VAL A 140 -1.64 -12.63 -0.45
N ALA A 141 -2.84 -13.04 -0.03
CA ALA A 141 -3.73 -13.93 -0.78
C ALA A 141 -4.55 -13.17 -1.84
N ASN A 142 -5.15 -12.05 -1.42
CA ASN A 142 -5.94 -11.16 -2.28
C ASN A 142 -5.58 -9.70 -1.97
N LEU A 143 -5.35 -8.91 -3.01
CA LEU A 143 -5.13 -7.47 -2.91
C LEU A 143 -6.26 -6.71 -3.63
N THR A 144 -6.96 -5.88 -2.87
CA THR A 144 -7.84 -4.84 -3.40
C THR A 144 -7.14 -3.49 -3.26
N TYR A 145 -6.85 -2.82 -4.36
CA TYR A 145 -6.40 -1.44 -4.38
C TYR A 145 -7.59 -0.50 -4.60
N VAL A 146 -7.92 0.30 -3.60
CA VAL A 146 -8.96 1.33 -3.67
C VAL A 146 -8.30 2.65 -4.03
N TYR A 147 -8.48 3.09 -5.27
CA TYR A 147 -7.73 4.22 -5.80
C TYR A 147 -8.48 5.55 -5.66
N HIS A 148 -7.70 6.62 -5.49
CA HIS A 148 -8.19 7.99 -5.39
C HIS A 148 -8.96 8.45 -6.66
N PRO A 149 -10.05 9.25 -6.55
CA PRO A 149 -10.84 9.69 -7.71
C PRO A 149 -10.05 10.51 -8.74
N ASP A 150 -9.11 11.33 -8.27
CA ASP A 150 -8.19 12.10 -9.10
C ASP A 150 -7.01 11.23 -9.56
N THR A 151 -7.32 10.16 -10.31
CA THR A 151 -6.31 9.28 -10.91
C THR A 151 -6.42 9.34 -12.43
N TYR A 152 -5.40 9.91 -13.07
CA TYR A 152 -5.25 9.83 -14.53
C TYR A 152 -4.84 8.42 -14.98
N HIS A 153 -4.12 7.69 -14.11
CA HIS A 153 -3.69 6.30 -14.26
C HIS A 153 -3.65 5.62 -12.88
N MET A 154 -3.78 4.29 -12.83
CA MET A 154 -3.86 3.48 -11.59
C MET A 154 -2.51 3.31 -10.87
N ASP A 155 -1.58 4.25 -11.07
CA ASP A 155 -0.26 4.33 -10.42
C ASP A 155 0.61 3.07 -10.44
N PHE A 156 0.40 2.21 -11.44
CA PHE A 156 1.06 0.91 -11.51
C PHE A 156 2.38 0.96 -12.31
N PRO A 157 3.45 0.31 -11.81
CA PRO A 157 4.66 0.08 -12.59
C PRO A 157 4.40 -0.99 -13.67
N HIS A 158 4.04 -0.55 -14.87
CA HIS A 158 3.65 -1.41 -15.99
C HIS A 158 4.62 -2.57 -16.30
N SER A 159 5.91 -2.44 -15.97
CA SER A 159 6.92 -3.50 -16.15
C SER A 159 6.64 -4.76 -15.32
N LEU A 160 5.89 -4.64 -14.22
CA LEU A 160 5.57 -5.75 -13.31
C LEU A 160 4.26 -6.48 -13.68
N PHE A 161 3.51 -5.97 -14.66
CA PHE A 161 2.19 -6.51 -14.99
C PHE A 161 2.20 -7.29 -16.31
N ARG A 162 1.48 -8.41 -16.33
CA ARG A 162 1.21 -9.14 -17.57
C ARG A 162 0.14 -8.42 -18.38
N GLY A 163 0.52 -7.99 -19.58
CA GLY A 163 -0.41 -7.34 -20.51
C GLY A 163 -0.59 -5.85 -20.18
N GLY A 164 -1.81 -5.47 -19.85
CA GLY A 164 -2.17 -4.09 -19.50
C GLY A 164 -2.65 -3.96 -18.07
N VAL A 165 -2.82 -2.71 -17.63
CA VAL A 165 -3.40 -2.36 -16.33
C VAL A 165 -4.87 -1.99 -16.50
N GLY A 166 -5.69 -2.34 -15.51
CA GLY A 166 -7.14 -2.13 -15.51
C GLY A 166 -7.77 -2.63 -14.21
N ALA A 167 -9.09 -2.75 -14.16
CA ALA A 167 -9.84 -3.07 -12.94
C ALA A 167 -9.45 -4.42 -12.28
N SER A 168 -9.04 -5.41 -13.07
CA SER A 168 -8.30 -6.57 -12.56
C SER A 168 -7.06 -6.72 -13.41
N CYS A 169 -5.90 -6.69 -12.77
CA CYS A 169 -4.62 -6.83 -13.43
C CYS A 169 -3.80 -7.94 -12.77
N ILE A 170 -2.86 -8.49 -13.53
CA ILE A 170 -2.08 -9.65 -13.09
C ILE A 170 -0.66 -9.18 -12.88
N LEU A 171 -0.26 -9.07 -11.61
CA LEU A 171 1.12 -8.82 -11.24
C LEU A 171 1.92 -10.09 -11.50
N GLU A 172 2.81 -10.04 -12.47
CA GLU A 172 3.65 -11.16 -12.93
C GLU A 172 5.09 -10.67 -13.00
N VAL A 173 5.80 -10.82 -11.88
CA VAL A 173 7.18 -10.35 -11.78
C VAL A 173 8.11 -11.30 -12.54
N LYS A 174 8.80 -10.75 -13.53
CA LYS A 174 9.73 -11.49 -14.38
C LYS A 174 11.11 -11.59 -13.73
N LYS A 175 11.70 -12.79 -13.79
CA LYS A 175 13.07 -13.05 -13.33
C LYS A 175 14.04 -12.76 -14.44
N TYR A 176 15.03 -11.93 -14.18
CA TYR A 176 16.13 -11.64 -15.09
C TYR A 176 17.47 -12.00 -14.44
N SER A 177 18.47 -12.34 -15.26
CA SER A 177 19.83 -12.52 -14.75
C SER A 177 20.39 -11.20 -14.22
N LYS A 178 21.19 -11.27 -13.14
CA LYS A 178 21.84 -10.09 -12.57
C LYS A 178 22.62 -9.29 -13.63
N GLY A 179 22.43 -7.97 -13.64
CA GLY A 179 23.04 -7.05 -14.61
C GLY A 179 22.27 -6.91 -15.93
N THR A 180 21.14 -7.60 -16.11
CA THR A 180 20.26 -7.40 -17.27
C THR A 180 19.54 -6.05 -17.15
N ASP A 181 19.50 -5.29 -18.25
CA ASP A 181 18.61 -4.14 -18.37
C ASP A 181 17.15 -4.62 -18.50
N VAL A 182 16.42 -4.56 -17.39
CA VAL A 182 15.03 -5.00 -17.28
C VAL A 182 14.04 -4.09 -18.01
N THR A 183 14.47 -2.88 -18.42
CA THR A 183 13.64 -1.95 -19.18
C THR A 183 13.63 -2.28 -20.67
N ASN A 184 14.67 -2.97 -21.15
CA ASN A 184 14.79 -3.39 -22.53
C ASN A 184 13.94 -4.64 -22.80
N ARG A 185 12.78 -4.44 -23.44
CA ARG A 185 11.82 -5.50 -23.79
C ARG A 185 12.36 -6.60 -24.72
N LYS A 186 13.56 -6.45 -25.29
CA LYS A 186 14.21 -7.50 -26.09
C LYS A 186 14.91 -8.54 -25.22
N ASN A 187 15.16 -8.23 -23.95
CA ASN A 187 15.73 -9.18 -23.01
C ASN A 187 14.65 -10.15 -22.55
N GLU A 188 14.94 -11.45 -22.69
CA GLU A 188 14.04 -12.52 -22.29
C GLU A 188 14.23 -12.85 -20.80
N PRO A 189 13.13 -13.03 -20.04
CA PRO A 189 13.23 -13.44 -18.65
C PRO A 189 13.67 -14.91 -18.54
N VAL A 190 14.43 -15.22 -17.50
CA VAL A 190 14.86 -16.61 -17.18
C VAL A 190 13.79 -17.39 -16.41
N GLY A 191 12.73 -16.71 -15.98
CA GLY A 191 11.60 -17.30 -15.30
C GLY A 191 10.56 -16.24 -14.91
N ILE A 192 9.50 -16.68 -14.25
CA ILE A 192 8.47 -15.82 -13.67
C ILE A 192 8.26 -16.21 -12.22
N ASP A 193 7.96 -15.23 -11.38
CA ASP A 193 7.40 -15.49 -10.06
C ASP A 193 5.91 -15.82 -10.20
N GLU A 194 5.32 -16.52 -9.22
CA GLU A 194 3.91 -16.92 -9.33
C GLU A 194 3.00 -15.67 -9.38
N PRO A 195 2.10 -15.54 -10.37
CA PRO A 195 1.29 -14.33 -10.51
C PRO A 195 0.24 -14.17 -9.43
N ILE A 196 -0.13 -12.93 -9.12
CA ILE A 196 -1.29 -12.59 -8.29
C ILE A 196 -2.24 -11.65 -9.05
N ILE A 197 -3.53 -11.77 -8.77
CA ILE A 197 -4.54 -10.84 -9.30
C ILE A 197 -4.67 -9.67 -8.31
N ILE A 198 -4.50 -8.46 -8.82
CA ILE A 198 -4.79 -7.22 -8.12
C ILE A 198 -6.14 -6.73 -8.63
N ASN A 199 -7.08 -6.63 -7.71
CA ASN A 199 -8.38 -6.01 -7.97
C ASN A 199 -8.26 -4.54 -7.65
N SER A 200 -8.78 -3.69 -8.52
CA SER A 200 -8.71 -2.27 -8.35
C SER A 200 -10.07 -1.66 -8.54
N VAL A 201 -10.43 -0.79 -7.60
CA VAL A 201 -11.79 -0.30 -7.46
C VAL A 201 -11.75 1.19 -7.11
N SER A 202 -12.64 1.97 -7.71
CA SER A 202 -12.72 3.38 -7.42
C SER A 202 -13.18 3.61 -5.99
N ARG A 203 -12.81 4.75 -5.39
CA ARG A 203 -13.37 5.23 -4.12
C ARG A 203 -14.91 5.15 -4.06
N VAL A 204 -15.58 5.41 -5.18
CA VAL A 204 -17.06 5.43 -5.27
C VAL A 204 -17.63 4.01 -5.28
N ASP A 205 -17.02 3.11 -6.04
CA ASP A 205 -17.51 1.74 -6.24
C ASP A 205 -17.08 0.79 -5.12
N PHE A 206 -16.08 1.16 -4.33
CA PHE A 206 -15.61 0.35 -3.22
C PHE A 206 -16.72 0.10 -2.20
N ASN A 207 -16.81 -1.14 -1.74
CA ASN A 207 -17.72 -1.55 -0.69
C ASN A 207 -17.23 -2.86 -0.08
N ALA A 208 -16.68 -2.79 1.12
CA ALA A 208 -16.27 -3.94 1.89
C ALA A 208 -17.35 -4.32 2.91
N ALA A 209 -17.46 -5.61 3.19
CA ALA A 209 -18.34 -6.13 4.24
C ALA A 209 -17.85 -5.81 5.67
N GLY A 210 -16.72 -5.11 5.81
CA GLY A 210 -15.99 -4.97 7.08
C GLY A 210 -15.33 -6.28 7.52
N ALA A 211 -15.39 -6.54 8.84
CA ALA A 211 -14.77 -7.69 9.51
C ALA A 211 -13.24 -7.77 9.33
N TYR A 212 -12.57 -6.63 9.46
CA TYR A 212 -11.11 -6.58 9.50
C TYR A 212 -10.59 -7.09 10.84
N ASP A 213 -9.49 -7.84 10.77
CA ASP A 213 -8.76 -8.33 11.94
C ASP A 213 -7.77 -7.27 12.45
N PHE A 214 -7.19 -6.48 11.53
CA PHE A 214 -6.23 -5.41 11.80
C PHE A 214 -6.44 -4.22 10.86
N VAL A 215 -6.15 -3.02 11.35
CA VAL A 215 -6.16 -1.78 10.55
C VAL A 215 -4.83 -1.04 10.70
N TYR A 216 -4.27 -0.60 9.58
CA TYR A 216 -3.15 0.35 9.52
C TYR A 216 -3.66 1.71 9.06
N LEU A 217 -3.17 2.77 9.70
CA LEU A 217 -3.32 4.15 9.24
C LEU A 217 -1.94 4.78 9.09
N THR A 218 -1.67 5.37 7.94
CA THR A 218 -0.41 6.07 7.64
C THR A 218 -0.67 7.56 7.43
N GLN A 219 0.22 8.41 7.94
CA GLN A 219 0.11 9.87 7.81
C GLN A 219 0.65 10.41 6.48
N SER A 220 1.74 9.82 5.98
CA SER A 220 2.47 10.21 4.78
C SER A 220 2.67 11.73 4.69
N PRO A 221 3.45 12.33 5.62
CA PRO A 221 3.52 13.78 5.76
C PRO A 221 4.03 14.49 4.49
N GLU A 222 4.85 13.86 3.66
CA GLU A 222 5.27 14.41 2.38
C GLU A 222 4.12 14.51 1.35
N PHE A 223 3.07 13.71 1.52
CA PHE A 223 1.91 13.62 0.63
C PHE A 223 0.64 14.26 1.21
N THR A 224 0.72 14.80 2.43
CA THR A 224 -0.43 15.42 3.09
C THR A 224 -0.11 16.80 3.64
N PRO A 225 -1.06 17.75 3.62
CA PRO A 225 -0.95 18.98 4.41
C PRO A 225 -1.10 18.68 5.91
N ILE A 226 -0.62 19.58 6.78
CA ILE A 226 -0.69 19.41 8.24
C ILE A 226 -2.13 19.28 8.75
N GLU A 227 -3.08 19.89 8.07
CA GLU A 227 -4.52 19.84 8.36
C GLU A 227 -5.10 18.43 8.24
N SER A 228 -4.45 17.52 7.50
CA SER A 228 -4.89 16.12 7.39
C SER A 228 -4.78 15.38 8.72
N ASP A 229 -3.87 15.81 9.61
CA ASP A 229 -3.70 15.20 10.94
C ASP A 229 -4.98 15.32 11.78
N GLU A 230 -5.83 16.31 11.50
CA GLU A 230 -7.13 16.44 12.18
C GLU A 230 -8.06 15.24 11.90
N LEU A 231 -7.87 14.54 10.79
CA LEU A 231 -8.64 13.36 10.43
C LEU A 231 -8.30 12.14 11.30
N ILE A 232 -7.10 12.07 11.89
CA ILE A 232 -6.68 10.97 12.77
C ILE A 232 -7.70 10.75 13.89
N SER A 233 -8.23 11.83 14.46
CA SER A 233 -9.27 11.79 15.50
C SER A 233 -10.56 11.07 15.06
N VAL A 234 -10.87 11.05 13.76
CA VAL A 234 -12.01 10.30 13.21
C VAL A 234 -11.68 8.81 13.15
N PHE A 235 -10.47 8.44 12.73
CA PHE A 235 -10.05 7.03 12.70
C PHE A 235 -9.99 6.42 14.10
N GLU A 236 -9.62 7.19 15.12
CA GLU A 236 -9.67 6.79 16.54
C GLU A 236 -11.08 6.42 17.01
N GLU A 237 -12.15 6.87 16.33
CA GLU A 237 -13.51 6.42 16.63
C GLU A 237 -13.73 4.94 16.28
N PHE A 238 -12.95 4.39 15.35
CA PHE A 238 -13.10 3.04 14.80
C PHE A 238 -11.92 2.11 15.11
N ILE A 239 -10.75 2.65 15.46
CA ILE A 239 -9.51 1.90 15.63
C ILE A 239 -9.00 2.09 17.05
N VAL A 240 -8.56 1.01 17.67
CA VAL A 240 -7.75 1.04 18.90
C VAL A 240 -6.29 0.97 18.48
N PHE A 241 -5.63 2.13 18.42
CA PHE A 241 -4.22 2.18 18.09
C PHE A 241 -3.36 1.62 19.23
N GLU A 242 -2.48 0.68 18.89
CA GLU A 242 -1.48 0.15 19.81
C GLU A 242 -0.58 1.29 20.28
N SER A 243 -0.38 1.41 21.60
CA SER A 243 0.60 2.35 22.15
C SER A 243 1.99 1.92 21.69
N ARG A 244 2.71 2.80 20.97
CA ARG A 244 4.11 2.55 20.62
C ARG A 244 4.89 2.28 21.91
N THR A 245 5.36 1.05 22.11
CA THR A 245 6.41 0.79 23.10
C THR A 245 7.69 1.36 22.51
N GLU A 246 8.13 2.48 23.08
CA GLU A 246 9.44 3.11 22.82
C GLU A 246 10.61 2.14 23.03
#